data_AF-A0A3C0NV62-F1
#
_entry.id   AF-A0A3C0NV62-F1
#
_cell.length_a   1.000
_cell.length_b   1.000
_cell.length_c   1.000
_cell.angle_alpha   90.00
_cell.angle_beta   90.00
_cell.angle_gamma   90.00
#
_symmetry.space_group_name_H-M   'P 1'
#
loop_
_entity.id
_entity.type
_entity.pdbx_description
1 polymer ?
#
loop_
_entity_poly.entity_id
_entity_poly.type
_entity_poly.pdbx_seq_one_letter_code
_entity_poly.pdbx_strand_id
1 'polypeptide(L)'
;MKLFNKLPNSICYPSGVEWPLLKKLPFIFLIGTLLIGLPAISIFIQNSEINAEQYRTIYICFGLLFTFWFFVGVAAIGCVVVMIMKGPGYVADAYELPKENTDFEKPLD
;
A
#
# COMPACT_ATOMS: atom_id res chain seq x y z
N MET A 1 10.63 -10.46 -25.63
CA MET A 1 11.30 -10.12 -24.36
C MET A 1 10.37 -10.44 -23.21
N LYS A 2 10.77 -11.29 -22.26
CA LYS A 2 9.95 -11.59 -21.07
C LYS A 2 10.29 -10.57 -19.99
N LEU A 3 9.37 -9.66 -19.71
CA LEU A 3 9.57 -8.55 -18.75
C LEU A 3 9.71 -9.00 -17.27
N PHE A 4 9.62 -10.30 -16.98
CA PHE A 4 9.61 -10.86 -15.62
C PHE A 4 10.20 -12.28 -15.59
N ASN A 5 11.47 -12.43 -15.97
CA ASN A 5 12.13 -13.74 -15.82
C ASN A 5 12.48 -13.95 -14.33
N LYS A 6 11.90 -14.99 -13.71
CA LYS A 6 12.20 -15.33 -12.31
C LYS A 6 13.57 -15.98 -12.21
N LEU A 7 14.33 -15.69 -11.15
CA LEU A 7 15.58 -16.41 -10.92
C LEU A 7 15.28 -17.89 -10.67
N PRO A 8 15.94 -18.82 -11.39
CA PRO A 8 15.95 -20.22 -11.01
C PRO A 8 16.60 -20.36 -9.63
N ASN A 9 16.03 -21.19 -8.74
CA ASN A 9 16.40 -21.35 -7.32
C ASN A 9 16.15 -20.13 -6.41
N SER A 10 15.21 -19.24 -6.73
CA SER A 10 14.78 -18.21 -5.78
C SER A 10 14.07 -18.81 -4.55
N ILE A 11 14.44 -18.33 -3.37
CA ILE A 11 13.83 -18.72 -2.09
C ILE A 11 12.50 -17.98 -1.96
N CYS A 12 11.38 -18.71 -1.95
CA CYS A 12 10.07 -18.12 -1.71
C CYS A 12 9.84 -17.99 -0.19
N TYR A 13 9.66 -16.76 0.29
CA TYR A 13 9.20 -16.52 1.66
C TYR A 13 7.69 -16.78 1.76
N PRO A 14 7.20 -17.40 2.85
CA PRO A 14 5.78 -17.64 3.02
C PRO A 14 5.02 -16.32 3.08
N SER A 15 3.84 -16.27 2.44
CA SER A 15 2.96 -15.11 2.48
C SER A 15 2.50 -14.87 3.93
N GLY A 16 2.89 -13.74 4.50
CA GLY A 16 2.48 -13.33 5.84
C GLY A 16 1.09 -12.71 5.87
N VAL A 17 0.85 -11.86 6.86
CA VAL A 17 -0.43 -11.16 7.09
C VAL A 17 -0.74 -10.10 6.03
N GLU A 18 0.24 -9.69 5.23
CA GLU A 18 0.11 -8.67 4.19
C GLU A 18 -0.93 -9.02 3.11
N TRP A 19 -1.00 -10.28 2.67
CA TRP A 19 -1.92 -10.71 1.61
C TRP A 19 -3.37 -10.82 2.07
N PRO A 20 -3.67 -11.43 3.23
CA PRO A 20 -4.99 -11.36 3.83
C PRO A 20 -5.44 -9.92 4.12
N LEU A 21 -4.54 -9.07 4.61
CA LEU A 21 -4.86 -7.68 4.93
C LEU A 21 -5.23 -6.88 3.68
N LEU A 22 -4.44 -6.99 2.61
CA LEU A 22 -4.70 -6.31 1.34
C LEU A 22 -6.02 -6.75 0.71
N LYS A 23 -6.38 -8.04 0.81
CA LYS A 23 -7.69 -8.55 0.36
C LYS A 23 -8.87 -8.03 1.15
N LYS A 24 -8.71 -7.82 2.47
CA LYS A 24 -9.77 -7.31 3.35
C LYS A 24 -9.86 -5.78 3.34
N LEU A 25 -8.80 -5.09 2.93
CA LEU A 25 -8.71 -3.65 2.86
C LEU A 25 -9.88 -2.97 2.10
N PRO A 26 -10.29 -3.41 0.89
CA PRO A 26 -11.42 -2.77 0.18
C PRO A 26 -12.73 -2.92 0.94
N PHE A 27 -12.92 -4.01 1.69
CA PHE A 27 -14.10 -4.22 2.51
C PHE A 27 -14.09 -3.30 3.75
N ILE A 28 -12.93 -3.17 4.42
CA ILE A 28 -12.73 -2.24 5.53
C ILE A 28 -12.96 -0.80 5.06
N PHE A 29 -12.47 -0.46 3.88
CA PHE A 29 -12.67 0.85 3.26
C PHE A 29 -14.16 1.15 3.02
N LEU A 30 -14.91 0.20 2.45
CA LEU A 30 -16.35 0.35 2.24
C LEU A 30 -17.10 0.53 3.56
N ILE A 31 -16.83 -0.31 4.56
CA ILE A 31 -17.50 -0.23 5.87
C ILE A 31 -17.15 1.08 6.57
N GLY A 32 -15.88 1.47 6.60
CA GLY A 32 -15.46 2.71 7.26
C GLY A 32 -16.04 3.95 6.59
N THR A 33 -16.06 3.98 5.25
CA THR A 33 -16.68 5.07 4.48
C THR A 33 -18.18 5.14 4.74
N LEU A 34 -18.87 4.00 4.76
CA LEU A 34 -20.30 3.93 5.07
C LEU A 34 -20.58 4.43 6.49
N LEU A 35 -19.80 4.00 7.47
CA LEU A 35 -19.98 4.36 8.87
C LEU A 35 -19.79 5.87 9.13
N ILE A 36 -18.77 6.47 8.51
CA ILE A 36 -18.50 7.92 8.65
C ILE A 36 -19.49 8.75 7.83
N GLY A 37 -19.94 8.25 6.66
CA GLY A 37 -20.89 8.94 5.79
C GLY A 37 -22.35 8.89 6.27
N LEU A 38 -22.72 7.85 7.03
CA LEU A 38 -24.08 7.66 7.56
C LEU A 38 -24.67 8.90 8.25
N PRO A 39 -23.99 9.54 9.22
CA PRO A 39 -24.53 10.72 9.90
C PRO A 39 -24.77 11.88 8.93
N ALA A 40 -23.85 12.16 8.00
CA ALA A 40 -24.02 13.22 7.01
C ALA A 40 -25.22 12.97 6.10
N ILE A 41 -25.41 11.72 5.64
CA ILE A 41 -26.57 11.32 4.82
C ILE A 41 -27.86 11.45 5.62
N SER A 42 -27.87 11.04 6.90
CA SER A 42 -29.05 11.11 7.75
C SER A 42 -29.54 12.55 7.95
N ILE A 43 -28.62 13.50 8.13
CA ILE A 43 -28.92 14.93 8.23
C ILE A 43 -29.56 15.43 6.94
N PHE A 44 -29.03 15.03 5.79
CA PHE A 44 -29.50 15.45 4.48
C PHE A 44 -30.91 14.92 4.15
N ILE A 45 -31.25 13.71 4.59
CA ILE A 45 -32.57 13.10 4.35
C ILE A 45 -33.64 13.69 5.28
N GLN A 46 -33.29 13.97 6.55
CA GLN A 46 -34.27 14.35 7.57
C GLN A 46 -34.60 15.85 7.58
N ASN A 47 -33.73 16.71 7.04
CA ASN A 47 -33.86 18.16 7.17
C ASN A 47 -34.03 18.81 5.78
N SER A 48 -35.13 19.54 5.61
CA SER A 48 -35.39 20.33 4.40
C SER A 48 -34.57 21.63 4.36
N GLU A 49 -34.24 22.19 5.53
CA GLU A 49 -33.37 23.34 5.70
C GLU A 49 -32.23 22.97 6.65
N ILE A 50 -31.00 23.22 6.23
CA ILE A 50 -29.80 22.85 6.99
C ILE A 50 -29.36 24.04 7.85
N ASN A 51 -29.26 23.82 9.17
CA ASN A 51 -28.77 24.82 10.12
C ASN A 51 -27.22 24.85 10.18
N ALA A 52 -26.64 25.92 10.71
CA ALA A 52 -25.19 26.11 10.84
C ALA A 52 -24.50 24.96 11.61
N GLU A 53 -25.12 24.45 12.68
CA GLU A 53 -24.60 23.31 13.46
C GLU A 53 -24.58 22.00 12.65
N GLN A 54 -25.54 21.81 11.74
CA GLN A 54 -25.60 20.64 10.86
C GLN A 54 -24.52 20.72 9.78
N TYR A 55 -24.28 21.91 9.21
CA TYR A 55 -23.15 22.13 8.30
C TYR A 55 -21.81 21.84 8.96
N ARG A 56 -21.60 22.30 10.21
CA ARG A 56 -20.39 21.98 10.98
C ARG A 56 -20.18 20.47 11.10
N THR A 57 -21.23 19.73 11.43
CA THR A 57 -21.16 18.26 11.55
C THR A 57 -20.81 17.61 10.22
N ILE A 58 -21.43 18.05 9.12
CA ILE A 58 -21.13 17.55 7.76
C ILE A 58 -19.65 17.78 7.39
N TYR A 59 -19.11 18.97 7.64
CA TYR A 59 -17.71 19.26 7.35
C TYR A 59 -16.73 18.42 8.18
N ILE A 60 -17.05 18.16 9.45
CA ILE A 60 -16.26 17.26 10.30
C ILE A 60 -16.28 15.84 9.73
N CYS A 61 -17.46 15.33 9.32
CA CYS A 61 -17.58 14.03 8.67
C CYS A 61 -16.76 13.95 7.37
N PHE A 62 -16.76 15.01 6.55
CA PHE A 62 -15.92 15.08 5.35
C PHE A 62 -14.43 15.05 5.69
N GLY A 63 -13.99 15.82 6.68
CA GLY A 63 -12.61 15.79 7.14
C GLY A 63 -12.18 14.38 7.57
N LEU A 64 -13.00 13.71 8.37
CA LEU A 64 -12.78 12.33 8.80
C LEU A 64 -12.76 11.35 7.62
N LEU A 65 -13.64 11.51 6.63
CA LEU A 65 -13.65 10.69 5.42
C LEU A 65 -12.33 10.78 4.66
N PHE A 66 -11.86 12.00 4.39
CA PHE A 66 -10.59 12.19 3.70
C PHE A 66 -9.43 11.61 4.51
N THR A 67 -9.35 11.89 5.81
CA THR A 67 -8.30 11.31 6.67
C THR A 67 -8.32 9.79 6.63
N PHE A 68 -9.50 9.17 6.74
CA PHE A 68 -9.66 7.72 6.67
C PHE A 68 -9.17 7.17 5.32
N TRP A 69 -9.53 7.80 4.20
CA TRP A 69 -9.08 7.39 2.88
C TRP A 69 -7.55 7.47 2.73
N PHE A 70 -6.92 8.53 3.26
CA PHE A 70 -5.46 8.63 3.28
C PHE A 70 -4.82 7.49 4.09
N PHE A 71 -5.33 7.20 5.29
CA PHE A 71 -4.82 6.09 6.12
C PHE A 71 -4.95 4.74 5.42
N VAL A 72 -6.09 4.47 4.79
CA VAL A 72 -6.29 3.24 4.02
C VAL A 72 -5.33 3.18 2.82
N GLY A 73 -5.13 4.30 2.12
CA GLY A 73 -4.19 4.40 1.02
C GLY A 73 -2.75 4.10 1.44
N VAL A 74 -2.28 4.69 2.55
CA VAL A 74 -0.95 4.42 3.11
C VAL A 74 -0.81 2.94 3.50
N ALA A 75 -1.82 2.36 4.15
CA ALA A 75 -1.80 0.94 4.50
C ALA A 75 -1.76 0.02 3.27
N ALA A 76 -2.49 0.36 2.20
CA ALA A 76 -2.47 -0.36 0.93
C ALA A 76 -1.06 -0.37 0.32
N ILE A 77 -0.46 0.82 0.21
CA ILE A 77 0.89 1.00 -0.34
C ILE A 77 1.90 0.22 0.50
N GLY A 78 1.83 0.32 1.83
CA GLY A 78 2.70 -0.43 2.74
C GLY A 78 2.60 -1.95 2.52
N CYS A 79 1.39 -2.49 2.37
CA CYS A 79 1.21 -3.92 2.07
C CYS A 79 1.82 -4.31 0.72
N VAL A 80 1.62 -3.50 -0.33
CA VAL A 80 2.21 -3.74 -1.66
C VAL A 80 3.73 -3.72 -1.61
N VAL A 81 4.32 -2.76 -0.91
CA VAL A 81 5.78 -2.67 -0.74
C VAL A 81 6.32 -3.92 -0.06
N VAL A 82 5.69 -4.37 1.04
CA VAL A 82 6.10 -5.61 1.73
C VAL A 82 5.98 -6.84 0.83
N MET A 83 4.94 -6.92 0.00
CA MET A 83 4.80 -8.00 -0.99
C MET A 83 5.89 -7.98 -2.05
N ILE A 84 6.30 -6.80 -2.50
CA ILE A 84 7.41 -6.65 -3.44
C ILE A 84 8.71 -7.09 -2.77
N MET A 85 8.97 -6.67 -1.53
CA MET A 85 10.17 -7.05 -0.78
C MET A 85 10.27 -8.55 -0.51
N LYS A 86 9.15 -9.23 -0.27
CA LYS A 86 9.09 -10.68 -0.07
C LYS A 86 8.87 -11.48 -1.37
N GLY A 87 8.71 -10.80 -2.50
CA GLY A 87 8.40 -11.39 -3.80
C GLY A 87 9.56 -12.23 -4.36
N PRO A 88 9.32 -12.98 -5.45
CA PRO A 88 10.38 -13.73 -6.12
C PRO A 88 11.45 -12.78 -6.65
N GLY A 89 12.72 -13.17 -6.53
CA GLY A 89 13.80 -12.45 -7.21
C GLY A 89 13.57 -12.46 -8.72
N TYR A 90 13.66 -11.28 -9.34
CA TYR A 90 13.63 -11.12 -10.79
C TYR A 90 15.06 -10.97 -11.31
N VAL A 91 15.35 -11.64 -12.44
CA VAL A 91 16.69 -11.65 -13.04
C VAL A 91 17.04 -10.21 -13.39
N ALA A 92 18.08 -9.68 -12.75
CA ALA A 92 18.65 -8.40 -13.13
C ALA A 92 19.35 -8.52 -14.49
N ASP A 93 19.49 -7.40 -15.19
CA ASP A 93 20.29 -7.35 -16.41
C ASP A 93 21.72 -7.81 -16.10
N ALA A 94 22.26 -8.67 -16.95
CA ALA A 94 23.63 -9.11 -16.81
C ALA A 94 24.56 -7.92 -17.09
N TYR A 95 25.32 -7.48 -16.10
CA TYR A 95 26.39 -6.52 -16.28
C TYR A 95 27.69 -7.25 -16.63
N GLU A 96 28.46 -6.69 -17.56
CA GLU A 96 29.81 -7.16 -17.86
C GLU A 96 30.70 -6.90 -16.65
N LEU A 97 31.03 -7.96 -15.91
CA LEU A 97 32.02 -7.91 -14.84
C LEU A 97 33.41 -7.83 -15.49
N PRO A 98 34.18 -6.74 -15.29
CA PRO A 98 35.57 -6.71 -15.73
C PRO A 98 36.35 -7.83 -15.03
N LYS A 99 37.32 -8.43 -15.73
CA LYS A 99 38.19 -9.44 -15.12
C LYS A 99 38.85 -8.86 -13.87
N GLU A 100 38.72 -9.60 -12.77
CA GLU A 100 39.38 -9.29 -11.51
C GLU A 100 40.89 -9.14 -11.74
N ASN A 101 41.45 -8.02 -11.26
CA ASN A 101 42.87 -7.78 -11.30
C ASN A 101 43.48 -8.22 -9.96
N THR A 102 44.15 -9.37 -9.97
CA THR A 102 44.75 -10.01 -8.79
C THR A 102 46.00 -9.28 -8.28
N ASP A 103 46.48 -8.24 -8.97
CA ASP A 103 47.64 -7.47 -8.53
C ASP A 103 47.37 -6.65 -7.25
N PHE A 104 46.09 -6.37 -6.93
CA PHE A 104 45.71 -5.65 -5.72
C PHE A 104 45.68 -6.53 -4.45
N GLU A 105 45.78 -7.85 -4.58
CA GLU A 105 45.79 -8.79 -3.45
C GLU A 105 47.21 -9.08 -2.93
N LYS A 106 48.23 -8.61 -3.63
CA LYS A 106 49.62 -8.79 -3.20
C LYS A 106 49.92 -7.87 -2.01
N PRO A 107 50.57 -8.39 -0.94
CA PRO A 107 51.02 -7.54 0.15
C PRO A 107 51.97 -6.47 -0.40
N LEU A 108 51.81 -5.24 0.09
CA LEU A 108 52.73 -4.14 -0.20
C LEU A 108 54.07 -4.47 0.44
N ASP A 109 55.02 -4.91 -0.38
CA ASP A 109 56.44 -5.04 -0.03
C ASP A 109 57.07 -3.65 0.22
#